data_AF-A0A3M2DDU1-F1
#
_entry.id   AF-A0A3M2DDU1-F1
#
_cell.length_a   1.000
_cell.length_b   1.000
_cell.length_c   1.000
_cell.angle_alpha   90.00
_cell.angle_beta   90.00
_cell.angle_gamma   90.00
#
_symmetry.space_group_name_H-M   'P 1'
#
loop_
_entity.id
_entity.type
_entity.pdbx_description
1 polymer ?
#
loop_
_entity_poly.entity_id
_entity_poly.type
_entity_poly.pdbx_seq_one_letter_code
_entity_poly.pdbx_strand_id
1 'polypeptide(L)'
;MPVGWREWVALPDLGITKIKAKVDTGARTSCLHAFKVQKFTKAGTGWVRFWVHPVQNDQDSVIVCETRVIDRRIVSDSGGHREMRYVIASHLMLGAHTWPIELTLTNRDSMRFRMLLGRTAMAGRMIVIPDQSFLAGPPTCAS
;
A
#
# COMPACT_ATOMS: atom_id res chain seq x y z
N MET A 1 -16.74 0.04 8.64
CA MET A 1 -17.10 1.21 7.82
C MET A 1 -17.36 0.80 6.37
N PRO A 2 -18.35 1.40 5.68
CA PRO A 2 -18.52 1.22 4.24
C PRO A 2 -17.40 1.93 3.46
N VAL A 3 -16.95 1.31 2.36
CA VAL A 3 -15.98 1.90 1.42
C VAL A 3 -16.37 1.58 -0.03
N GLY A 4 -15.92 2.39 -0.98
CA GLY A 4 -16.01 2.07 -2.40
C GLY A 4 -14.97 1.06 -2.85
N TRP A 5 -15.01 0.68 -4.14
CA TRP A 5 -13.99 -0.20 -4.74
C TRP A 5 -12.63 0.49 -4.93
N ARG A 6 -12.59 1.82 -4.79
CA ARG A 6 -11.38 2.64 -4.73
C ARG A 6 -11.53 3.72 -3.69
N GLU A 7 -10.43 4.03 -3.01
CA GLU A 7 -10.38 4.98 -1.91
C GLU A 7 -9.11 5.84 -1.96
N TRP A 8 -9.16 7.00 -1.30
CA TRP A 8 -7.97 7.77 -0.97
C TRP A 8 -7.46 7.33 0.39
N VAL A 9 -6.17 6.96 0.47
CA VAL A 9 -5.53 6.54 1.72
C VAL A 9 -4.24 7.31 1.95
N ALA A 10 -3.74 7.31 3.18
CA ALA A 10 -2.40 7.78 3.53
C ALA A 10 -1.60 6.66 4.21
N LEU A 11 -0.28 6.74 4.10
CA LEU A 11 0.71 5.89 4.79
C LEU A 11 1.68 6.83 5.53
N PRO A 12 1.29 7.38 6.69
CA PRO A 12 2.05 8.42 7.38
C PRO A 12 3.47 7.98 7.77
N ASP A 13 3.65 6.71 8.15
CA ASP A 13 4.98 6.17 8.48
C ASP A 13 5.95 6.19 7.29
N LEU A 14 5.43 6.33 6.07
CA LEU A 14 6.18 6.40 4.82
C LEU A 14 6.20 7.81 4.23
N GLY A 15 5.62 8.81 4.91
CA GLY A 15 5.49 10.18 4.41
C GLY A 15 4.52 10.33 3.23
N ILE A 16 3.72 9.31 2.91
CA ILE A 16 2.73 9.35 1.82
C ILE A 16 1.43 9.89 2.39
N THR A 17 1.16 11.18 2.15
CA THR A 17 -0.03 11.86 2.68
C THR A 17 -1.31 11.53 1.92
N LYS A 18 -1.20 11.12 0.66
CA LYS A 18 -2.35 10.73 -0.17
C LYS A 18 -1.92 9.83 -1.33
N ILE A 19 -2.59 8.69 -1.47
CA ILE A 19 -2.42 7.75 -2.59
C ILE A 19 -3.77 7.10 -2.91
N LYS A 20 -4.02 6.86 -4.20
CA LYS A 20 -5.25 6.17 -4.63
C LYS A 20 -5.04 4.66 -4.53
N ALA A 21 -5.85 4.00 -3.71
CA ALA A 21 -5.82 2.55 -3.56
C ALA A 21 -7.04 1.91 -4.23
N LYS A 22 -6.82 0.76 -4.88
CA LYS A 22 -7.91 -0.15 -5.22
C LYS A 22 -8.21 -1.01 -3.99
N VAL A 23 -9.47 -1.09 -3.59
CA VAL A 23 -9.91 -2.01 -2.53
C VAL A 23 -10.11 -3.37 -3.18
N ASP A 24 -9.19 -4.30 -2.91
CA ASP A 24 -9.05 -5.55 -3.67
C ASP A 24 -9.33 -6.77 -2.79
N THR A 25 -10.57 -7.26 -2.85
CA THR A 25 -10.99 -8.45 -2.13
C THR A 25 -10.33 -9.73 -2.67
N GLY A 26 -9.74 -9.71 -3.87
CA GLY A 26 -8.95 -10.81 -4.43
C GLY A 26 -7.54 -10.90 -3.84
N ALA A 27 -6.96 -9.79 -3.41
CA ALA A 27 -5.63 -9.74 -2.80
C ALA A 27 -5.65 -10.12 -1.32
N ARG A 28 -4.78 -11.06 -0.90
CA ARG A 28 -4.63 -11.40 0.53
C ARG A 28 -3.95 -10.26 1.30
N THR A 29 -2.75 -9.89 0.88
CA THR A 29 -1.91 -8.86 1.50
C THR A 29 -1.94 -7.62 0.63
N SER A 30 -1.98 -6.44 1.25
CA SER A 30 -1.87 -5.17 0.53
C SER A 30 -0.52 -5.06 -0.19
N CYS A 31 -0.47 -4.30 -1.27
CA CYS A 31 0.78 -4.04 -1.98
C CYS A 31 0.92 -2.58 -2.38
N LEU A 32 2.15 -2.09 -2.34
CA LEU A 32 2.54 -0.76 -2.78
C LEU A 32 3.47 -0.90 -3.98
N HIS A 33 3.14 -0.19 -5.06
CA HIS A 33 3.99 -0.10 -6.22
C HIS A 33 5.21 0.75 -5.89
N ALA A 34 6.40 0.16 -6.01
CA ALA A 34 7.68 0.81 -5.87
C ALA A 34 8.51 0.55 -7.14
N PHE A 35 8.77 1.60 -7.92
CA PHE A 35 9.48 1.49 -9.19
C PHE A 35 10.98 1.22 -9.00
N LYS A 36 11.49 1.46 -7.78
CA LYS A 36 12.85 1.11 -7.37
C LYS A 36 12.85 0.64 -5.92
N VAL A 37 13.61 -0.41 -5.63
CA VAL A 37 13.82 -0.93 -4.27
C VAL A 37 15.29 -1.28 -4.09
N GLN A 38 15.90 -0.79 -3.01
CA GLN A 38 17.28 -1.06 -2.63
C GLN A 38 17.32 -1.60 -1.19
N LYS A 39 17.90 -2.78 -1.01
CA LYS A 39 18.16 -3.34 0.32
C LYS A 39 19.42 -2.70 0.92
N PHE A 40 19.40 -2.48 2.22
CA PHE A 40 20.59 -2.08 2.98
C PHE A 40 20.50 -2.56 4.43
N THR A 41 21.60 -2.45 5.16
CA THR A 41 21.67 -2.80 6.57
C THR A 41 21.88 -1.53 7.39
N LYS A 42 21.10 -1.34 8.45
CA LYS A 42 21.25 -0.23 9.40
C LYS A 42 21.22 -0.81 10.81
N ALA A 43 22.29 -0.56 11.57
CA ALA A 43 22.50 -1.12 12.92
C ALA A 43 22.24 -2.64 12.99
N GLY A 44 22.83 -3.40 12.05
CA GLY A 44 22.69 -4.87 11.99
C GLY A 44 21.32 -5.39 11.55
N THR A 45 20.34 -4.51 11.30
CA THR A 45 18.98 -4.90 10.89
C THR A 45 18.81 -4.71 9.38
N GLY A 46 17.98 -5.55 8.74
CA GLY A 46 17.63 -5.41 7.33
C GLY A 46 16.62 -4.29 7.06
N TRP A 47 16.94 -3.41 6.13
CA TRP A 47 16.13 -2.27 5.70
C TRP A 47 15.95 -2.25 4.19
N VAL A 48 14.93 -1.52 3.74
CA VAL A 48 14.72 -1.20 2.33
C VAL A 48 14.56 0.31 2.16
N ARG A 49 15.20 0.84 1.12
CA ARG A 49 14.92 2.16 0.55
C ARG A 49 14.14 1.94 -0.74
N PHE A 50 13.02 2.63 -0.91
CA PHE A 50 12.20 2.46 -2.10
C PHE A 50 11.57 3.78 -2.55
N TRP A 51 11.22 3.85 -3.84
CA TRP A 51 10.70 5.05 -4.47
C TRP A 51 9.28 4.79 -4.99
N VAL A 52 8.38 5.72 -4.70
CA VAL A 52 6.96 5.61 -5.01
C VAL A 52 6.53 6.85 -5.78
N HIS A 53 5.71 6.65 -6.82
CA HIS A 53 4.91 7.72 -7.42
C HIS A 53 3.55 7.76 -6.73
N PRO A 54 3.27 8.73 -5.84
CA PRO A 54 2.02 8.77 -5.09
C PRO A 54 0.82 9.19 -5.97
N VAL A 55 1.09 9.97 -7.01
CA VAL A 55 0.09 10.48 -7.95
C VAL A 55 0.00 9.55 -9.17
N GLN A 56 -1.23 9.28 -9.59
CA GLN A 56 -1.49 8.41 -10.74
C GLN A 56 -1.19 9.14 -12.05
N ASN A 57 -0.52 8.46 -13.00
CA ASN A 57 -0.07 9.02 -14.27
C ASN A 57 0.94 10.18 -14.16
N ASP A 58 1.56 10.34 -13.00
CA ASP A 58 2.65 11.28 -12.74
C ASP A 58 3.91 10.46 -12.44
N GLN A 59 5.01 10.78 -13.12
CA GLN A 59 6.32 10.17 -12.94
C GLN A 59 7.36 11.14 -12.36
N ASP A 60 7.00 12.42 -12.19
CA ASP A 60 7.88 13.46 -11.67
C ASP A 60 7.79 13.53 -10.14
N SER A 61 6.57 13.37 -9.60
CA SER A 61 6.35 13.31 -8.16
C SER A 61 6.88 11.99 -7.59
N VAL A 62 7.91 12.09 -6.74
CA VAL A 62 8.59 10.93 -6.14
C VAL A 62 8.71 11.09 -4.64
N ILE A 63 8.30 10.05 -3.90
CA ILE A 63 8.54 9.92 -2.46
C ILE A 63 9.57 8.81 -2.25
N VAL A 64 10.65 9.12 -1.52
CA VAL A 64 11.67 8.15 -1.11
C VAL A 64 11.39 7.72 0.32
N CYS A 65 11.17 6.43 0.51
CA CYS A 65 10.84 5.84 1.80
C CYS A 65 11.98 4.94 2.28
N GLU A 66 12.21 4.91 3.60
CA GLU A 66 13.08 3.94 4.24
C GLU A 66 12.37 3.29 5.42
N THR A 67 12.38 1.96 5.47
CA THR A 67 11.82 1.23 6.61
C THR A 67 12.45 -0.14 6.78
N ARG A 68 12.23 -0.75 7.94
CA ARG A 68 12.67 -2.10 8.27
C ARG A 68 11.92 -3.13 7.42
N VAL A 69 12.64 -4.14 6.96
CA VAL A 69 12.00 -5.36 6.42
C VAL A 69 11.56 -6.21 7.59
N ILE A 70 10.27 -6.57 7.63
CA ILE A 70 9.72 -7.44 8.67
C ILE A 70 9.60 -8.89 8.22
N ASP A 71 9.47 -9.13 6.91
CA ASP A 71 9.32 -10.46 6.32
C ASP A 71 9.68 -10.42 4.82
N ARG A 72 9.84 -11.58 4.20
CA ARG A 72 9.86 -11.75 2.74
C ARG A 72 8.91 -12.87 2.35
N ARG A 73 7.99 -12.58 1.43
CA ARG A 73 6.89 -13.49 1.10
C ARG A 73 6.84 -13.80 -0.39
N ILE A 74 6.64 -15.07 -0.74
CA ILE A 74 6.28 -15.44 -2.11
C ILE A 74 4.85 -14.98 -2.36
N VAL A 75 4.65 -14.14 -3.37
CA VAL A 75 3.34 -13.70 -3.83
C VAL A 75 3.11 -14.24 -5.22
N SER A 76 1.96 -14.89 -5.41
CA SER A 76 1.47 -15.32 -6.72
C SER A 76 0.48 -14.29 -7.26
N ASP A 77 0.57 -13.99 -8.55
CA ASP A 77 -0.49 -13.24 -9.24
C ASP A 77 -1.52 -14.17 -9.89
N SER A 78 -2.54 -13.57 -10.51
CA SER A 78 -3.59 -14.30 -11.22
C SER A 78 -3.10 -15.06 -12.45
N GLY A 79 -1.92 -14.75 -12.98
CA GLY A 79 -1.28 -15.47 -14.08
C GLY A 79 -0.41 -16.65 -13.63
N GLY A 80 -0.32 -16.91 -12.32
CA GLY A 80 0.50 -17.97 -11.75
C GLY A 80 1.98 -17.61 -11.58
N HIS A 81 2.38 -16.38 -11.91
CA HIS A 81 3.76 -15.93 -11.69
C HIS A 81 3.99 -15.72 -10.20
N ARG A 82 5.12 -16.24 -9.71
CA ARG A 82 5.53 -16.17 -8.30
C ARG A 82 6.73 -15.24 -8.16
N GLU A 83 6.65 -14.32 -7.21
CA GLU A 83 7.68 -13.33 -6.94
C GLU A 83 7.97 -13.27 -5.43
N MET A 84 9.25 -13.24 -5.05
CA MET A 84 9.65 -12.92 -3.68
C MET A 84 9.58 -11.42 -3.45
N ARG A 85 8.74 -10.98 -2.51
CA ARG A 85 8.56 -9.56 -2.18
C ARG A 85 8.98 -9.25 -0.76
N TYR A 86 9.55 -8.06 -0.56
CA TYR A 86 9.75 -7.51 0.77
C TYR A 86 8.41 -7.16 1.41
N VAL A 87 8.28 -7.46 2.70
CA VAL A 87 7.14 -7.05 3.52
C VAL A 87 7.61 -5.97 4.49
N ILE A 88 6.85 -4.89 4.55
CA ILE A 88 7.04 -3.77 5.48
C ILE A 88 5.74 -3.55 6.28
N ALA A 89 5.84 -2.87 7.41
CA ALA A 89 4.69 -2.38 8.16
C ALA A 89 4.53 -0.87 7.99
N SER A 90 3.28 -0.41 8.00
CA SER A 90 2.92 1.01 8.07
C SER A 90 1.54 1.14 8.69
N HIS A 91 1.26 2.26 9.34
CA HIS A 91 -0.11 2.69 9.55
C HIS A 91 -0.76 3.03 8.22
N LEU A 92 -2.00 2.59 8.05
CA LEU A 92 -2.93 3.00 7.01
C LEU A 92 -3.90 4.01 7.60
N MET A 93 -4.08 5.13 6.93
CA MET A 93 -5.15 6.09 7.22
C MET A 93 -6.18 6.08 6.10
N LEU A 94 -7.46 5.95 6.44
CA LEU A 94 -8.59 5.95 5.53
C LEU A 94 -9.76 6.70 6.19
N GLY A 95 -10.13 7.86 5.62
CA GLY A 95 -10.97 8.84 6.32
C GLY A 95 -10.34 9.20 7.67
N ALA A 96 -11.14 9.12 8.73
CA ALA A 96 -10.68 9.36 10.12
C ALA A 96 -10.09 8.11 10.82
N HIS A 97 -10.04 6.96 10.15
CA HIS A 97 -9.59 5.71 10.76
C HIS A 97 -8.11 5.44 10.46
N THR A 98 -7.37 5.03 11.50
CA THR A 98 -5.96 4.65 11.38
C THR A 98 -5.70 3.30 12.03
N TRP A 99 -4.99 2.39 11.35
CA TRP A 99 -4.57 1.09 11.92
C TRP A 99 -3.33 0.54 11.21
N PRO A 100 -2.54 -0.34 11.86
CA PRO A 100 -1.36 -0.94 11.24
C PRO A 100 -1.73 -1.97 10.17
N ILE A 101 -0.95 -2.00 9.08
CA ILE A 101 -1.06 -2.97 7.99
C ILE A 101 0.32 -3.48 7.57
N GLU A 102 0.35 -4.69 6.99
CA GLU A 102 1.48 -5.17 6.19
C GLU A 102 1.33 -4.75 4.72
N LEU A 103 2.44 -4.38 4.10
CA LEU A 103 2.53 -4.05 2.68
C LEU A 103 3.64 -4.88 2.03
N THR A 104 3.33 -5.48 0.88
CA THR A 104 4.37 -5.99 -0.01
C THR A 104 4.84 -4.90 -0.97
N LEU A 105 6.15 -4.81 -1.20
CA LEU A 105 6.72 -3.94 -2.23
C LEU A 105 6.80 -4.71 -3.56
N THR A 106 6.36 -4.09 -4.65
CA THR A 106 6.42 -4.70 -5.99
C THR A 106 6.71 -3.66 -7.06
N ASN A 107 7.51 -4.03 -8.05
CA ASN A 107 7.65 -3.23 -9.27
C ASN A 107 6.66 -3.74 -10.32
N ARG A 108 5.66 -2.90 -10.64
CA ARG A 108 4.63 -3.17 -11.63
C ARG A 108 4.23 -1.89 -12.33
N ASP A 109 5.03 -1.47 -13.28
CA ASP A 109 4.81 -0.23 -14.03
C ASP A 109 3.47 -0.23 -14.81
N SER A 110 2.96 -1.41 -15.15
CA SER A 110 1.66 -1.59 -15.82
C SER A 110 0.45 -1.47 -14.88
N MET A 111 0.63 -1.33 -13.56
CA MET A 111 -0.49 -1.24 -12.63
C MET A 111 -1.18 0.12 -12.73
N ARG A 112 -2.48 0.08 -13.05
CA ARG A 112 -3.35 1.27 -12.99
C ARG A 112 -3.34 1.90 -11.60
N PHE A 113 -3.39 1.12 -10.52
CA PHE A 113 -3.37 1.63 -9.15
C PHE A 113 -1.99 1.47 -8.52
N ARG A 114 -1.49 2.54 -7.90
CA ARG A 114 -0.20 2.55 -7.20
C ARG A 114 -0.25 1.76 -5.88
N MET A 115 -1.44 1.43 -5.39
CA MET A 115 -1.64 0.60 -4.20
C MET A 115 -2.87 -0.31 -4.35
N LEU A 116 -2.76 -1.54 -3.84
CA LEU A 116 -3.89 -2.43 -3.60
C LEU A 116 -4.07 -2.61 -2.09
N LEU A 117 -5.30 -2.48 -1.61
CA LEU A 117 -5.68 -2.76 -0.24
C LEU A 117 -6.26 -4.18 -0.16
N GLY A 118 -5.54 -5.09 0.49
CA GLY A 118 -5.88 -6.51 0.56
C GLY A 118 -6.73 -6.89 1.78
N ARG A 119 -7.25 -8.13 1.78
CA ARG A 119 -8.18 -8.65 2.80
C ARG A 119 -7.66 -8.57 4.22
N THR A 120 -6.36 -8.81 4.47
CA THR A 120 -5.81 -8.74 5.83
C THR A 120 -5.92 -7.33 6.42
N ALA A 121 -5.78 -6.29 5.61
CA ALA A 121 -5.95 -4.91 6.06
C ALA A 121 -7.44 -4.54 6.29
N MET A 122 -8.36 -5.17 5.54
CA MET A 122 -9.80 -4.91 5.61
C MET A 122 -10.53 -5.68 6.71
N ALA A 123 -9.98 -6.83 7.13
CA ALA A 123 -10.67 -7.80 7.98
C ALA A 123 -11.23 -7.18 9.27
N GLY A 124 -12.54 -7.32 9.48
CA GLY A 124 -13.26 -6.78 10.65
C GLY A 124 -13.40 -5.26 10.69
N ARG A 125 -12.95 -4.53 9.65
CA ARG A 125 -12.92 -3.05 9.63
C ARG A 125 -13.79 -2.45 8.54
N MET A 126 -13.92 -3.14 7.41
CA MET A 126 -14.44 -2.56 6.16
C MET A 126 -15.52 -3.43 5.52
N ILE A 127 -16.51 -2.80 4.88
CA ILE A 127 -17.48 -3.42 3.98
C ILE A 127 -17.34 -2.72 2.63
N VAL A 128 -17.11 -3.49 1.56
CA VAL A 128 -16.89 -2.95 0.22
C VAL A 128 -18.22 -2.82 -0.50
N ILE A 129 -18.53 -1.61 -0.96
CA ILE A 129 -19.68 -1.24 -1.77
C ILE A 129 -19.17 -1.05 -3.22
N PRO A 130 -19.32 -2.07 -4.09
CA PRO A 130 -18.54 -2.17 -5.32
C PRO A 130 -18.96 -1.16 -6.41
N ASP A 131 -20.17 -0.61 -6.34
CA ASP A 131 -20.70 0.41 -7.24
C ASP A 131 -20.30 1.84 -6.83
N GLN A 132 -19.64 2.00 -5.68
CA GLN A 132 -19.28 3.30 -5.12
C GLN A 132 -17.77 3.56 -5.15
N SER A 133 -17.37 4.82 -5.00
CA SER A 133 -15.97 5.25 -4.93
C SER A 133 -15.81 6.36 -3.90
N PHE A 134 -14.67 6.36 -3.18
CA PHE A 134 -14.29 7.43 -2.27
C PHE A 134 -15.29 7.69 -1.13
N LEU A 135 -15.97 6.64 -0.64
CA LEU A 135 -17.01 6.78 0.38
C LEU A 135 -16.43 7.21 1.73
N ALA A 136 -15.18 6.85 2.02
CA ALA A 136 -14.52 7.24 3.26
C ALA A 136 -14.05 8.70 3.26
N GLY A 137 -14.08 9.37 2.09
CA GLY A 137 -13.48 10.69 1.92
C GLY A 137 -11.95 10.66 1.90
N PRO A 138 -11.30 11.85 1.88
CA PRO A 138 -9.85 11.93 1.99
C PRO A 138 -9.37 11.53 3.41
N PRO A 139 -8.14 11.02 3.54
CA PRO A 139 -7.51 10.83 4.85
C PRO A 139 -7.49 12.14 5.63
N THR A 140 -7.94 12.12 6.88
CA THR A 140 -7.92 13.27 7.78
C THR A 140 -7.19 12.87 9.05
N CYS A 141 -6.20 13.67 9.46
CA CYS A 141 -5.64 13.54 10.80
C CYS A 141 -6.77 13.79 11.82
N ALA A 142 -6.86 12.94 12.84
CA ALA A 142 -7.66 13.28 14.01
C ALA A 142 -7.09 14.60 14.55
N SER A 143 -7.95 15.62 14.62
CA SER A 143 -7.63 16.92 15.22
C SER A 143 -7.50 16.79 16.74
#